data_AF-A0A194QXS3-F1
#
_entry.id   AF-A0A194QXS3-F1
#
_cell.length_a   1.000
_cell.length_b   1.000
_cell.length_c   1.000
_cell.angle_alpha   90.00
_cell.angle_beta   90.00
_cell.angle_gamma   90.00
#
_symmetry.space_group_name_H-M   'P 1'
#
loop_
_entity.id
_entity.type
_entity.pdbx_description
1 polymer ?
#
loop_
_entity_poly.entity_id
_entity_poly.type
_entity_poly.pdbx_seq_one_letter_code
_entity_poly.pdbx_strand_id
1 'polypeptide(L)'
;MHQNLALQGSLIKNGETDLDEIWHRCVQSLFSLEGWPLTWTLLILKYTKLLFYQTTPCLQLVTSFASVPCGKKGGGDGGGGKHTVTYKPYTPPQYKPHDKKNMDLNRPMSPHLTIYAPTLPAMTSIAQRITGVIVLSYAILVAFGSLFLPNGIDSYVSMIQSLDMGTFTIILLKMILGAPFAYHYFNGIRYCAWNAGKWLAMKDVYETARKSFILTAVFTVLFSLF
;
A
#
# COMPACT_ATOMS: atom_id res chain seq x y z
N MET A 1 22.65 -2.17 8.59
CA MET A 1 21.31 -2.09 9.22
C MET A 1 21.33 -1.45 10.62
N HIS A 2 22.39 -1.64 11.44
CA HIS A 2 22.48 -1.06 12.80
C HIS A 2 22.69 0.47 12.90
N GLN A 3 23.09 1.17 11.83
CA GLN A 3 23.33 2.62 11.87
C GLN A 3 22.07 3.49 11.65
N ASN A 4 21.03 2.94 11.01
CA ASN A 4 19.80 3.69 10.74
C ASN A 4 18.90 3.86 11.98
N LEU A 5 18.99 2.92 12.94
CA LEU A 5 18.21 2.98 14.17
C LEU A 5 18.81 3.98 15.19
N ALA A 6 20.13 4.20 15.17
CA ALA A 6 20.79 5.17 16.04
C ALA A 6 20.44 6.63 15.67
N LEU A 7 20.24 6.91 14.39
CA LEU A 7 19.81 8.22 13.91
C LEU A 7 18.36 8.54 14.31
N GLN A 8 17.45 7.56 14.26
CA GLN A 8 16.07 7.76 14.72
C GLN A 8 15.98 8.06 16.23
N GLY A 9 16.86 7.47 17.05
CA GLY A 9 16.88 7.71 18.50
C GLY A 9 17.47 9.06 18.91
N SER A 10 18.39 9.62 18.13
CA SER A 10 19.03 10.91 18.40
C SER A 10 18.15 12.10 18.02
N LEU A 11 17.40 11.99 16.93
CA LEU A 11 16.59 13.10 16.38
C LEU A 11 15.36 13.46 17.23
N ILE A 12 14.84 12.51 18.01
CA ILE A 12 13.69 12.76 18.90
C ILE A 12 14.11 13.57 20.14
N LYS A 13 15.39 13.56 20.53
CA LYS A 13 15.87 14.25 21.74
C LYS A 13 16.05 15.77 21.58
N ASN A 14 16.10 16.29 20.36
CA ASN A 14 16.48 17.70 20.13
C ASN A 14 15.35 18.62 19.68
N GLY A 15 14.09 18.17 19.64
CA GLY A 15 12.95 19.06 19.42
C GLY A 15 12.96 19.83 18.09
N GLU A 16 13.69 19.34 17.08
CA GLU A 16 13.70 19.93 15.74
C GLU A 16 12.47 19.44 14.97
N THR A 17 11.37 20.19 15.03
CA THR A 17 10.09 19.87 14.40
C THR A 17 9.98 20.39 12.98
N ASP A 18 11.09 20.49 12.25
CA ASP A 18 11.05 20.94 10.85
C ASP A 18 11.06 19.76 9.89
N LEU A 19 9.86 19.25 9.61
CA LEU A 19 9.61 18.15 8.68
C LEU A 19 10.09 18.48 7.26
N ASP A 20 10.21 19.78 6.92
CA ASP A 20 10.70 20.23 5.62
C ASP A 20 12.20 19.93 5.46
N GLU A 21 13.02 20.09 6.50
CA GLU A 21 14.45 19.78 6.43
C GLU A 21 14.71 18.27 6.33
N ILE A 22 13.91 17.46 7.04
CA ILE A 22 13.96 15.99 7.00
C ILE A 22 13.57 15.49 5.60
N TRP A 23 12.50 16.04 5.02
CA TRP A 23 12.06 15.70 3.67
C TRP A 23 13.08 16.10 2.61
N HIS A 24 13.65 17.31 2.70
CA HIS A 24 14.70 17.76 1.80
C HIS A 24 15.93 16.85 1.85
N ARG A 25 16.40 16.47 3.04
CA ARG A 25 17.56 15.57 3.19
C ARG A 25 17.28 14.15 2.70
N CYS A 26 16.06 13.63 2.88
CA CYS A 26 15.66 12.31 2.36
C CYS A 26 15.55 12.28 0.83
N VAL A 27 14.91 13.29 0.24
CA VAL A 27 14.77 13.41 -1.22
C VAL A 27 16.12 13.65 -1.89
N GLN A 28 16.97 14.48 -1.30
CA GLN A 28 18.29 14.79 -1.86
C GLN A 28 19.26 13.60 -1.78
N SER A 29 19.09 12.71 -0.78
CA SER A 29 19.78 11.42 -0.71
C SER A 29 19.29 10.41 -1.76
N LEU A 30 18.02 10.48 -2.16
CA LEU A 30 17.42 9.57 -3.16
C LEU A 30 17.74 9.97 -4.60
N PHE A 31 17.96 11.26 -4.86
CA PHE A 31 18.18 11.80 -6.21
C PHE A 31 19.65 12.09 -6.55
N SER A 32 20.59 11.92 -5.62
CA SER A 32 22.02 12.15 -5.90
C SER A 32 22.71 11.00 -6.66
N LEU A 33 21.99 9.91 -7.00
CA LEU A 33 22.55 8.73 -7.67
C LEU A 33 22.29 8.65 -9.18
N GLU A 34 21.45 9.51 -9.76
CA GLU A 34 21.22 9.50 -11.20
C GLU A 34 21.15 10.93 -11.75
N GLY A 35 22.13 11.28 -12.59
CA GLY A 35 22.24 12.59 -13.23
C GLY A 35 21.12 12.88 -14.23
N TRP A 36 19.97 13.33 -13.73
CA TRP A 36 18.84 13.77 -14.53
C TRP A 36 18.89 15.28 -14.81
N PRO A 37 18.41 15.75 -15.98
CA PRO A 37 18.43 17.16 -16.36
C PRO A 37 17.53 18.05 -15.47
N LEU A 38 18.08 19.20 -15.04
CA LEU A 38 17.53 20.18 -14.09
C LEU A 38 16.13 20.73 -14.42
N THR A 39 15.64 20.53 -15.64
CA THR A 39 14.32 21.01 -16.09
C THR A 39 13.16 20.17 -15.54
N TRP A 40 13.40 18.90 -15.18
CA TRP A 40 12.38 17.99 -14.65
C TRP A 40 12.22 18.06 -13.13
N THR A 41 13.31 18.35 -12.41
CA THR A 41 13.33 18.49 -10.95
C THR A 41 12.52 19.70 -10.47
N LEU A 42 12.56 20.81 -11.21
CA LEU A 42 11.79 22.02 -10.90
C LEU A 42 10.29 21.86 -11.15
N LEU A 43 9.89 21.01 -12.11
CA LEU A 43 8.47 20.70 -12.34
C LEU A 43 7.90 19.87 -11.19
N ILE A 44 8.63 18.87 -10.73
CA ILE A 44 8.18 17.98 -9.63
C ILE A 44 8.09 18.76 -8.30
N LEU A 45 9.04 19.66 -8.01
CA LEU A 45 9.00 20.52 -6.81
C LEU A 45 7.82 21.51 -6.82
N LYS A 46 7.40 21.99 -8.00
CA LYS A 46 6.25 22.90 -8.12
C LYS A 46 4.91 22.16 -7.93
N TYR A 47 4.85 20.88 -8.30
CA TYR A 47 3.67 20.04 -8.12
C TYR A 47 3.52 19.50 -6.68
N THR A 48 4.61 19.24 -5.95
CA THR A 48 4.55 18.75 -4.56
C THR A 48 4.15 19.82 -3.54
N LYS A 49 4.53 21.09 -3.74
CA LYS A 49 4.07 22.20 -2.87
C LYS A 49 2.57 22.48 -2.99
N LEU A 50 1.96 22.24 -4.16
CA LEU A 50 0.53 22.48 -4.38
C LEU A 50 -0.35 21.41 -3.69
N LEU A 51 0.15 20.18 -3.57
CA LEU A 51 -0.60 19.05 -3.01
C LEU A 51 -0.65 19.04 -1.47
N PHE A 52 0.32 19.68 -0.80
CA PHE A 52 0.36 19.70 0.66
C PHE A 52 -0.56 20.78 1.27
N TYR A 53 -0.75 21.92 0.58
CA TYR A 53 -1.57 23.03 1.08
C TYR A 53 -3.08 22.76 1.07
N GLN A 54 -3.54 21.72 0.37
CA GLN A 54 -4.97 21.44 0.17
C GLN A 54 -5.60 20.56 1.26
N THR A 55 -4.80 20.10 2.25
CA THR A 55 -5.28 19.20 3.32
C THR A 55 -5.45 19.88 4.69
N THR A 56 -5.14 21.18 4.80
CA THR A 56 -5.12 21.89 6.08
C THR A 56 -6.45 22.43 6.64
N PRO A 57 -7.60 22.55 5.94
CA PRO A 57 -8.78 23.15 6.58
C PRO A 57 -9.60 22.18 7.45
N CYS A 58 -9.35 20.87 7.42
CA CYS A 58 -10.17 19.89 8.14
C CYS A 58 -9.80 19.73 9.63
N LEU A 59 -8.66 20.26 10.10
CA LEU A 59 -8.19 20.05 11.48
C LEU A 59 -8.61 21.16 12.46
N GLN A 60 -9.30 22.21 12.01
CA GLN A 60 -9.74 23.33 12.87
C GLN A 60 -11.23 23.30 13.23
N LEU A 61 -12.04 22.40 12.64
CA LEU A 61 -13.50 22.39 12.85
C LEU A 61 -13.95 21.50 14.03
N VAL A 62 -13.04 20.74 14.66
CA VAL A 62 -13.39 19.76 15.70
C VAL A 62 -13.21 20.30 17.13
N THR A 63 -12.68 21.52 17.31
CA THR A 63 -12.43 22.11 18.64
C THR A 63 -13.50 23.10 19.13
N SER A 64 -14.60 23.32 18.38
CA SER A 64 -15.61 24.35 18.71
C SER A 64 -16.95 23.83 19.23
N PHE A 65 -16.98 22.68 19.92
CA PHE A 65 -18.22 22.16 20.55
C PHE A 65 -18.07 21.79 22.04
N ALA A 66 -16.92 22.04 22.67
CA ALA A 66 -16.66 21.62 24.04
C ALA A 66 -16.48 22.80 25.01
N SER A 67 -17.51 23.63 25.16
CA SER A 67 -17.65 24.53 26.32
C SER A 67 -19.06 25.13 26.39
N VAL A 68 -20.06 24.28 26.67
CA VAL A 68 -21.31 24.78 27.28
C VAL A 68 -21.10 24.73 28.80
N PRO A 69 -20.86 25.87 29.49
CA PRO A 69 -20.87 25.88 30.94
C PRO A 69 -22.30 25.55 31.40
N CYS A 70 -22.46 24.44 32.10
CA CYS A 70 -23.72 24.08 32.72
C CYS A 70 -24.07 25.16 33.76
N GLY A 71 -25.06 25.99 33.42
CA GLY A 71 -25.50 27.12 34.23
C GLY A 71 -26.05 26.70 35.58
N LYS A 72 -25.77 27.52 36.61
CA LYS A 72 -26.48 27.51 37.89
C LYS A 72 -27.96 27.84 37.70
N LYS A 73 -28.85 27.05 38.31
CA LYS A 73 -29.88 27.44 39.31
C LYS A 73 -31.03 26.43 39.36
N GLY A 74 -31.54 26.16 40.56
CA GLY A 74 -32.87 25.59 40.77
C GLY A 74 -33.00 24.78 42.06
N GLY A 75 -33.44 25.42 43.15
CA GLY A 75 -34.02 24.73 44.29
C GLY A 75 -35.47 24.35 43.99
N GLY A 76 -35.94 23.25 44.56
CA GLY A 76 -37.33 22.78 44.47
C GLY A 76 -37.58 21.68 45.49
N ASP A 77 -38.51 21.94 46.40
CA ASP A 77 -38.89 21.16 47.57
C ASP A 77 -40.06 20.19 47.24
N GLY A 78 -40.16 19.07 47.96
CA GLY A 78 -41.39 18.29 48.16
C GLY A 78 -41.75 17.14 47.20
N GLY A 79 -41.99 15.93 47.75
CA GLY A 79 -43.02 15.02 47.21
C GLY A 79 -42.74 13.51 47.07
N GLY A 80 -42.61 12.79 48.20
CA GLY A 80 -43.22 11.46 48.47
C GLY A 80 -43.41 10.42 47.35
N GLY A 81 -42.36 9.64 47.05
CA GLY A 81 -42.46 8.34 46.36
C GLY A 81 -41.11 7.62 46.42
N LYS A 82 -40.97 6.62 47.30
CA LYS A 82 -39.67 6.03 47.71
C LYS A 82 -39.06 5.11 46.63
N HIS A 83 -38.66 5.65 45.49
CA HIS A 83 -37.60 5.04 44.68
C HIS A 83 -36.30 5.80 44.95
N THR A 84 -35.53 5.31 45.92
CA THR A 84 -34.18 5.81 46.19
C THR A 84 -33.30 5.42 45.00
N VAL A 85 -33.12 6.33 44.05
CA VAL A 85 -32.17 6.16 42.95
C VAL A 85 -30.76 6.30 43.52
N THR A 86 -30.11 5.18 43.80
CA THR A 86 -28.69 5.17 44.20
C THR A 86 -27.82 5.48 42.98
N TYR A 87 -27.34 6.72 42.88
CA TYR A 87 -26.33 7.07 41.88
C TYR A 87 -24.96 6.57 42.37
N LYS A 88 -24.32 5.71 41.58
CA LYS A 88 -22.88 5.44 41.75
C LYS A 88 -22.12 6.44 40.88
N PRO A 89 -21.13 7.18 41.44
CA PRO A 89 -20.30 8.05 40.63
C PRO A 89 -19.58 7.21 39.58
N TYR A 90 -19.60 7.67 38.33
CA TYR A 90 -18.88 7.03 37.24
C TYR A 90 -17.38 7.08 37.53
N THR A 91 -16.74 5.91 37.58
CA THR A 91 -15.29 5.79 37.56
C THR A 91 -14.86 5.34 36.17
N PRO A 92 -13.96 6.07 35.49
CA PRO A 92 -13.49 5.64 34.18
C PRO A 92 -12.80 4.28 34.33
N PRO A 93 -13.11 3.29 33.46
CA PRO A 93 -12.45 2.01 33.50
C PRO A 93 -10.95 2.21 33.24
N GLN A 94 -10.12 1.40 33.88
CA GLN A 94 -8.69 1.34 33.59
C GLN A 94 -8.49 1.04 32.10
N TYR A 95 -7.69 1.87 31.43
CA TYR A 95 -7.39 1.67 30.01
C TYR A 95 -6.68 0.33 29.83
N LYS A 96 -7.33 -0.59 29.12
CA LYS A 96 -6.73 -1.83 28.63
C LYS A 96 -6.61 -1.74 27.11
N PRO A 97 -5.46 -2.13 26.53
CA PRO A 97 -5.34 -2.26 25.09
C PRO A 97 -6.46 -3.14 24.52
N HIS A 98 -7.06 -2.71 23.41
CA HIS A 98 -8.18 -3.39 22.76
C HIS A 98 -7.91 -4.88 22.52
N ASP A 99 -6.73 -5.20 21.99
CA ASP A 99 -6.38 -6.57 21.61
C ASP A 99 -6.22 -7.47 22.84
N LYS A 100 -5.54 -6.97 23.88
CA LYS A 100 -5.44 -7.68 25.17
C LYS A 100 -6.82 -7.96 25.75
N LYS A 101 -7.71 -6.97 25.73
CA LYS A 101 -9.10 -7.15 26.19
C LYS A 101 -9.84 -8.23 25.39
N ASN A 102 -9.69 -8.30 24.07
CA ASN A 102 -10.38 -9.30 23.25
C ASN A 102 -9.77 -10.70 23.39
N MET A 103 -8.45 -10.79 23.56
CA MET A 103 -7.74 -12.04 23.88
C MET A 103 -8.17 -12.57 25.25
N ASP A 104 -8.20 -11.73 26.28
CA ASP A 104 -8.67 -12.09 27.63
C ASP A 104 -10.12 -12.61 27.62
N LEU A 105 -10.96 -12.06 26.73
CA LEU A 105 -12.37 -12.42 26.58
C LEU A 105 -12.63 -13.58 25.61
N ASN A 106 -11.58 -14.16 25.00
CA ASN A 106 -11.69 -15.23 23.99
C ASN A 106 -12.74 -14.95 22.90
N ARG A 107 -12.77 -13.71 22.38
CA ARG A 107 -13.74 -13.33 21.35
C ARG A 107 -13.34 -13.93 20.00
N PRO A 108 -14.23 -14.67 19.32
CA PRO A 108 -13.93 -15.19 18.00
C PRO A 108 -13.85 -14.06 16.98
N MET A 109 -12.95 -14.20 16.00
CA MET A 109 -12.89 -13.31 14.86
C MET A 109 -14.04 -13.61 13.90
N SER A 110 -14.76 -12.58 13.45
CA SER A 110 -15.80 -12.76 12.43
C SER A 110 -15.18 -13.35 11.15
N PRO A 111 -15.88 -14.26 10.46
CA PRO A 111 -15.42 -14.75 9.16
C PRO A 111 -15.31 -13.57 8.18
N HIS A 112 -14.24 -13.53 7.38
CA HIS A 112 -13.95 -12.39 6.50
C HIS A 112 -13.69 -12.85 5.06
N LEU A 113 -12.60 -13.57 4.80
CA LEU A 113 -12.24 -14.05 3.46
C LEU A 113 -13.23 -15.10 2.92
N THR A 114 -13.82 -15.91 3.80
CA THR A 114 -14.68 -17.02 3.41
C THR A 114 -16.11 -16.60 3.05
N ILE A 115 -16.56 -15.43 3.51
CA ILE A 115 -17.93 -14.94 3.30
C ILE A 115 -18.02 -13.78 2.31
N TYR A 116 -16.91 -13.09 2.04
CA TYR A 116 -16.93 -11.91 1.19
C TYR A 116 -16.97 -12.29 -0.29
N ALA A 117 -17.88 -11.67 -1.06
CA ALA A 117 -18.00 -11.94 -2.48
C ALA A 117 -16.77 -11.42 -3.26
N PRO A 118 -16.16 -12.23 -4.15
CA PRO A 118 -15.01 -11.80 -4.93
C PRO A 118 -15.41 -10.70 -5.92
N THR A 119 -14.85 -9.50 -5.75
CA THR A 119 -15.03 -8.38 -6.68
C THR A 119 -13.84 -8.27 -7.64
N LEU A 120 -14.07 -7.78 -8.85
CA LEU A 120 -13.01 -7.61 -9.86
C LEU A 120 -11.84 -6.78 -9.34
N PRO A 121 -12.03 -5.62 -8.67
CA PRO A 121 -10.92 -4.82 -8.15
C PRO A 121 -10.13 -5.55 -7.06
N ALA A 122 -10.81 -6.27 -6.16
CA ALA A 122 -10.15 -7.08 -5.14
C ALA A 122 -9.29 -8.18 -5.76
N MET A 123 -9.82 -8.90 -6.76
CA MET A 123 -9.07 -9.95 -7.45
C MET A 123 -7.86 -9.39 -8.20
N THR A 124 -7.98 -8.21 -8.85
CA THR A 124 -6.82 -7.58 -9.50
C THR A 124 -5.72 -7.17 -8.52
N SER A 125 -6.09 -6.84 -7.27
CA SER A 125 -5.10 -6.54 -6.23
C SER A 125 -4.35 -7.78 -5.76
N ILE A 126 -5.06 -8.90 -5.57
CA ILE A 126 -4.44 -10.19 -5.22
C ILE A 126 -3.52 -10.64 -6.35
N ALA A 127 -4.01 -10.60 -7.59
CA ALA A 127 -3.22 -10.97 -8.76
C ALA A 127 -1.95 -10.12 -8.89
N GLN A 128 -2.00 -8.80 -8.64
CA GLN A 128 -0.82 -7.93 -8.70
C GLN A 128 0.28 -8.37 -7.70
N ARG A 129 -0.13 -8.79 -6.50
CA ARG A 129 0.80 -9.27 -5.47
C ARG A 129 1.40 -10.62 -5.86
N ILE A 130 0.57 -11.55 -6.32
CA ILE A 130 1.03 -12.89 -6.76
C ILE A 130 2.00 -12.76 -7.92
N THR A 131 1.66 -11.99 -8.96
CA THR A 131 2.56 -11.79 -10.11
C THR A 131 3.82 -11.04 -9.73
N GLY A 132 3.76 -10.13 -8.74
CA GLY A 132 4.95 -9.45 -8.22
C GLY A 132 5.94 -10.41 -7.56
N VAL A 133 5.44 -11.35 -6.75
CA VAL A 133 6.28 -12.40 -6.14
C VAL A 133 6.88 -13.32 -7.20
N ILE A 134 6.11 -13.67 -8.23
CA ILE A 134 6.57 -14.50 -9.35
C ILE A 134 7.67 -13.78 -10.15
N VAL A 135 7.47 -12.51 -10.51
CA VAL A 135 8.48 -11.75 -11.28
C VAL A 135 9.74 -11.53 -10.43
N LEU A 136 9.57 -11.28 -9.12
CA LEU A 136 10.70 -11.19 -8.20
C LEU A 136 11.47 -12.51 -8.11
N SER A 137 10.79 -13.66 -8.05
CA SER A 137 11.47 -14.95 -8.01
C SER A 137 12.24 -15.22 -9.31
N TYR A 138 11.72 -14.82 -10.47
CA TYR A 138 12.47 -14.88 -11.74
C TYR A 138 13.75 -14.05 -11.69
N ALA A 139 13.67 -12.81 -11.21
CA ALA A 139 14.83 -11.93 -11.09
C ALA A 139 15.90 -12.50 -10.14
N ILE A 140 15.46 -13.03 -8.99
CA ILE A 140 16.33 -13.69 -8.01
C ILE A 140 16.98 -14.93 -8.63
N LEU A 141 16.22 -15.79 -9.31
CA LEU A 141 16.75 -17.01 -9.94
C LEU A 141 17.81 -16.69 -10.99
N VAL A 142 17.59 -15.68 -11.83
CA VAL A 142 18.58 -15.25 -12.83
C VAL A 142 19.81 -14.63 -12.15
N ALA A 143 19.64 -13.79 -11.13
CA ALA A 143 20.74 -13.16 -10.42
C ALA A 143 21.63 -14.17 -9.70
N PHE A 144 21.04 -15.09 -8.93
CA PHE A 144 21.78 -16.16 -8.25
C PHE A 144 22.32 -17.20 -9.22
N GLY A 145 21.58 -17.51 -10.29
CA GLY A 145 22.06 -18.34 -11.38
C GLY A 145 23.34 -17.76 -11.97
N SER A 146 23.35 -16.49 -12.37
CA SER A 146 24.54 -15.83 -12.91
C SER A 146 25.71 -15.76 -11.94
N LEU A 147 25.48 -15.81 -10.63
CA LEU A 147 26.53 -15.74 -9.61
C LEU A 147 27.17 -17.11 -9.31
N PHE A 148 26.37 -18.18 -9.33
CA PHE A 148 26.82 -19.51 -8.91
C PHE A 148 27.06 -20.49 -10.06
N LEU A 149 26.52 -20.23 -11.25
CA LEU A 149 26.71 -21.09 -12.41
C LEU A 149 28.04 -20.74 -13.11
N PRO A 150 28.91 -21.73 -13.39
CA PRO A 150 30.24 -21.47 -13.96
C PRO A 150 30.21 -21.20 -15.47
N ASN A 151 29.12 -21.55 -16.17
CA ASN A 151 29.01 -21.44 -17.61
C ASN A 151 28.27 -20.15 -18.02
N GLY A 152 28.52 -19.69 -19.25
CA GLY A 152 27.78 -18.58 -19.84
C GLY A 152 26.33 -18.94 -20.19
N ILE A 153 25.50 -17.92 -20.43
CA ILE A 153 24.08 -18.08 -20.82
C ILE A 153 23.93 -18.96 -22.08
N ASP A 154 24.86 -18.85 -23.03
CA ASP A 154 24.83 -19.61 -24.30
C ASP A 154 24.85 -21.14 -24.09
N SER A 155 25.59 -21.62 -23.07
CA SER A 155 25.63 -23.03 -22.73
C SER A 155 24.28 -23.54 -22.21
N TYR A 156 23.56 -22.71 -21.45
CA TYR A 156 22.22 -23.06 -20.95
C TYR A 156 21.16 -22.99 -22.05
N VAL A 157 21.27 -22.01 -22.96
CA VAL A 157 20.35 -21.90 -24.11
C VAL A 157 20.51 -23.11 -25.03
N SER A 158 21.74 -23.49 -25.37
CA SER A 158 22.00 -24.68 -26.22
C SER A 158 21.55 -25.98 -25.56
N MET A 159 21.69 -26.12 -24.23
CA MET A 159 21.14 -27.25 -23.47
C MET A 159 19.61 -27.27 -23.50
N ILE A 160 18.93 -26.12 -23.44
CA ILE A 160 17.45 -26.08 -23.55
C ILE A 160 17.01 -26.41 -24.98
N GLN A 161 17.75 -25.94 -25.98
CA GLN A 161 17.49 -26.24 -27.40
C GLN A 161 17.67 -27.73 -27.72
N SER A 162 18.62 -28.42 -27.06
CA SER A 162 18.84 -29.86 -27.28
C SER A 162 17.75 -30.76 -26.68
N LEU A 163 16.85 -30.21 -25.85
CA LEU A 163 15.68 -30.93 -25.33
C LEU A 163 14.59 -31.16 -26.39
N ASP A 164 14.74 -30.62 -27.60
CA ASP A 164 13.87 -30.80 -28.77
C ASP A 164 12.36 -30.73 -28.43
N MET A 165 11.99 -29.68 -27.70
CA MET A 165 10.60 -29.49 -27.31
C MET A 165 9.76 -29.09 -28.52
N GLY A 166 8.58 -29.68 -28.66
CA GLY A 166 7.64 -29.32 -29.72
C GLY A 166 7.28 -27.84 -29.70
N THR A 167 7.03 -27.25 -30.88
CA THR A 167 6.73 -25.82 -31.05
C THR A 167 5.59 -25.33 -30.15
N PHE A 168 4.55 -26.15 -29.98
CA PHE A 168 3.43 -25.83 -29.09
C PHE A 168 3.85 -25.68 -27.63
N THR A 169 4.72 -26.58 -27.14
CA THR A 169 5.25 -26.55 -25.77
C THR A 169 6.10 -25.30 -25.53
N ILE A 170 6.91 -24.90 -26.51
CA ILE A 170 7.73 -23.69 -26.44
C ILE A 170 6.85 -22.43 -26.34
N ILE A 171 5.81 -22.33 -27.19
CA ILE A 171 4.87 -21.20 -27.15
C ILE A 171 4.17 -21.14 -25.79
N LEU A 172 3.71 -22.27 -25.28
CA LEU A 172 3.04 -22.35 -23.97
C LEU A 172 3.99 -21.93 -22.84
N LEU A 173 5.26 -22.35 -22.88
CA LEU A 173 6.25 -21.93 -21.89
C LEU A 173 6.51 -20.42 -21.95
N LYS A 174 6.66 -19.85 -23.15
CA LYS A 174 6.77 -18.39 -23.35
C LYS A 174 5.55 -17.66 -22.79
N MET A 175 4.34 -18.19 -23.00
CA MET A 175 3.10 -17.61 -22.45
C MET A 175 3.08 -17.64 -20.93
N ILE A 176 3.43 -18.77 -20.30
CA ILE A 176 3.44 -18.92 -18.83
C ILE A 176 4.47 -17.99 -18.19
N LEU A 177 5.65 -17.84 -18.80
CA LEU A 177 6.70 -16.95 -18.29
C LEU A 177 6.39 -15.48 -18.55
N GLY A 178 5.80 -15.15 -19.70
CA GLY A 178 5.49 -13.79 -20.12
C GLY A 178 4.23 -13.19 -19.47
N ALA A 179 3.21 -14.00 -19.17
CA ALA A 179 1.93 -13.52 -18.65
C ALA A 179 2.04 -12.81 -17.28
N PRO A 180 2.75 -13.34 -16.27
CA PRO A 180 2.92 -12.69 -14.98
C PRO A 180 3.61 -11.32 -15.12
N PHE A 181 4.64 -11.23 -15.97
CA PHE A 181 5.36 -9.99 -16.24
C PHE A 181 4.46 -8.95 -16.89
N ALA A 182 3.78 -9.32 -17.98
CA ALA A 182 2.87 -8.43 -18.70
C ALA A 182 1.74 -7.92 -17.80
N TYR A 183 1.14 -8.81 -17.00
CA TYR A 183 0.10 -8.44 -16.04
C TYR A 183 0.61 -7.46 -14.99
N HIS A 184 1.73 -7.80 -14.33
CA HIS A 184 2.31 -6.98 -13.28
C HIS A 184 2.66 -5.58 -13.78
N TYR A 185 3.16 -5.47 -15.01
CA TYR A 185 3.52 -4.21 -15.65
C TYR A 185 2.30 -3.32 -15.94
N PHE A 186 1.33 -3.80 -16.73
CA PHE A 186 0.18 -2.98 -17.13
C PHE A 186 -0.76 -2.65 -15.97
N ASN A 187 -1.00 -3.62 -15.08
CA ASN A 187 -1.79 -3.37 -13.88
C ASN A 187 -1.00 -2.52 -12.87
N GLY A 188 0.34 -2.59 -12.87
CA GLY A 188 1.21 -1.67 -12.14
C GLY A 188 1.04 -0.21 -12.57
N ILE A 189 0.99 0.07 -13.88
CA ILE A 189 0.70 1.41 -14.42
C ILE A 189 -0.66 1.92 -13.91
N ARG A 190 -1.68 1.07 -13.84
CA ARG A 190 -2.98 1.42 -13.28
C ARG A 190 -2.85 1.86 -11.81
N TYR A 191 -2.08 1.15 -11.00
CA TYR A 191 -1.82 1.53 -9.60
C TYR A 191 -1.02 2.83 -9.48
N CYS A 192 -0.04 3.07 -10.36
CA CYS A 192 0.65 4.36 -10.43
C CYS A 192 -0.33 5.51 -10.72
N ALA A 193 -1.29 5.30 -11.62
CA ALA A 193 -2.33 6.29 -11.90
C ALA A 193 -3.27 6.52 -10.70
N TRP A 194 -3.61 5.48 -9.95
CA TRP A 194 -4.38 5.62 -8.70
C TRP A 194 -3.62 6.41 -7.63
N ASN A 195 -2.30 6.19 -7.50
CA ASN A 195 -1.45 6.98 -6.61
C ASN A 195 -1.39 8.46 -7.02
N ALA A 196 -1.57 8.76 -8.31
CA ALA A 196 -1.70 10.11 -8.83
C ALA A 196 -3.13 10.70 -8.74
N GLY A 197 -4.05 10.00 -8.06
CA GLY A 197 -5.44 10.45 -7.87
C GLY A 197 -6.35 10.28 -9.11
N LYS A 198 -5.95 9.48 -10.10
CA LYS A 198 -6.73 9.23 -11.33
C LYS A 198 -7.55 7.94 -11.25
N TRP A 199 -8.66 7.88 -11.98
CA TRP A 199 -9.52 6.67 -12.13
C TRP A 199 -10.03 6.06 -10.82
N LEU A 200 -10.45 6.91 -9.88
CA LEU A 200 -11.00 6.50 -8.57
C LEU A 200 -12.53 6.34 -8.57
N ALA A 201 -13.21 6.75 -9.64
CA ALA A 201 -14.64 6.50 -9.78
C ALA A 201 -14.88 5.00 -10.01
N MET A 202 -15.96 4.46 -9.43
CA MET A 202 -16.23 3.01 -9.52
C MET A 202 -16.34 2.51 -10.95
N LYS A 203 -16.89 3.31 -11.88
CA LYS A 203 -16.94 2.95 -13.31
C LYS A 203 -15.52 2.78 -13.89
N ASP A 204 -14.66 3.77 -13.65
CA ASP A 204 -13.28 3.77 -14.15
C ASP A 204 -12.46 2.62 -13.58
N VAL A 205 -12.65 2.28 -12.30
CA VAL A 205 -11.95 1.17 -11.64
C VAL A 205 -12.23 -0.16 -12.35
N TYR A 206 -13.48 -0.42 -12.74
CA TYR A 206 -13.84 -1.65 -13.47
C TYR A 206 -13.39 -1.62 -14.93
N GLU A 207 -13.48 -0.47 -15.60
CA GLU A 207 -13.03 -0.34 -16.98
C GLU A 207 -11.52 -0.50 -17.12
N THR A 208 -10.75 0.17 -16.26
CA THR A 208 -9.29 0.08 -16.25
C THR A 208 -8.80 -1.32 -15.87
N ALA A 209 -9.55 -2.04 -15.02
CA ALA A 209 -9.30 -3.47 -14.77
C ALA A 209 -9.47 -4.34 -16.01
N ARG A 210 -10.55 -4.17 -16.77
CA ARG A 210 -10.76 -4.94 -18.01
C ARG A 210 -9.69 -4.61 -19.05
N LYS A 211 -9.36 -3.32 -19.19
CA LYS A 211 -8.31 -2.84 -20.11
C LYS A 211 -6.94 -3.43 -19.77
N SER A 212 -6.57 -3.52 -18.48
CA SER A 212 -5.30 -4.14 -18.10
C SER A 212 -5.24 -5.62 -18.48
N PHE A 213 -6.31 -6.40 -18.25
CA PHE A 213 -6.35 -7.81 -18.68
C PHE A 213 -6.24 -7.99 -20.20
N ILE A 214 -6.95 -7.17 -20.98
CA ILE A 214 -6.89 -7.23 -22.45
C ILE A 214 -5.47 -6.92 -22.93
N LEU A 215 -4.87 -5.86 -22.39
CA LEU A 215 -3.52 -5.45 -22.78
C LEU A 215 -2.47 -6.51 -22.41
N THR A 216 -2.62 -7.14 -21.24
CA THR A 216 -1.82 -8.31 -20.86
C THR A 216 -1.97 -9.44 -21.87
N ALA A 217 -3.20 -9.86 -22.19
CA ALA A 217 -3.43 -10.99 -23.10
C ALA A 217 -2.82 -10.73 -24.48
N VAL A 218 -3.02 -9.54 -25.05
CA VAL A 218 -2.45 -9.15 -26.35
C VAL A 218 -0.93 -9.17 -26.29
N PHE A 219 -0.33 -8.54 -25.27
CA PHE A 219 1.12 -8.48 -25.14
C PHE A 219 1.75 -9.86 -24.97
N THR A 220 1.15 -10.73 -24.14
CA THR A 220 1.67 -12.08 -23.93
C THR A 220 1.59 -12.92 -25.20
N VAL A 221 0.47 -12.84 -25.94
CA VAL A 221 0.35 -13.56 -27.22
C VAL A 221 1.41 -13.08 -28.21
N LEU A 222 1.57 -11.76 -28.37
CA LEU A 222 2.61 -11.20 -29.24
C LEU A 222 4.00 -11.68 -28.80
N PHE A 223 4.33 -11.59 -27.52
CA PHE A 223 5.60 -12.07 -26.97
C PHE A 223 5.84 -13.58 -27.19
N SER A 224 4.77 -14.39 -27.24
CA SER A 224 4.90 -15.83 -27.45
C SER A 224 5.13 -16.24 -28.90
N LEU A 225 4.66 -15.42 -29.86
CA LEU A 225 4.73 -15.69 -31.29
C LEU A 225 6.07 -15.28 -31.92
N PHE A 226 6.74 -14.28 -31.34
CA PHE A 226 8.08 -13.84 -31.72
C PHE A 226 9.14 -14.51 -30.81
#